data_AF-A0A7Y2CME2-F1
#
_entry.id   AF-A0A7Y2CME2-F1
#
_cell.length_a   1.000
_cell.length_b   1.000
_cell.length_c   1.000
_cell.angle_alpha   90.00
_cell.angle_beta   90.00
_cell.angle_gamma   90.00
#
_symmetry.space_group_name_H-M   'P 1'
#
loop_
_entity.id
_entity.type
_entity.pdbx_description
1 polymer ?
#
loop_
_entity_poly.entity_id
_entity_poly.type
_entity_poly.pdbx_seq_one_letter_code
_entity_poly.pdbx_strand_id
1 'polypeptide(L)'
;LPETAGTLLGESGFCRFPHLNERLGWQLPRDIAQSPDAVADWDSEWAEQANRAKQRFIEKDGWKLVRSPHESGDLHELFNLDLDPGERRDVAAEHPDRVQELAAELDAWIEAGIGAETAAMSRTLDDEAKEQLENLGYLGD
;
A
#
# COMPACT_ATOMS: atom_id res chain seq x y z
N LEU A 1 12.01 13.25 29.79
CA LEU A 1 11.83 11.86 29.33
C LEU A 1 11.74 11.97 27.82
N PRO A 2 12.63 11.37 27.02
CA PRO A 2 12.41 11.39 25.58
C PRO A 2 11.10 10.64 25.33
N GLU A 3 10.18 11.29 24.61
CA GLU A 3 8.93 10.69 24.18
C GLU A 3 9.27 9.39 23.47
N THR A 4 8.65 8.29 23.88
CA THR A 4 8.72 7.03 23.13
C THR A 4 8.28 7.33 21.72
N ALA A 5 9.22 7.35 20.78
CA ALA A 5 8.94 7.52 19.36
C ALA A 5 7.96 6.41 18.98
N GLY A 6 6.70 6.78 18.73
CA GLY A 6 5.68 5.82 18.35
C GLY A 6 6.01 5.20 17.00
N THR A 7 5.58 3.96 16.77
CA THR A 7 5.64 3.35 15.44
C THR A 7 4.77 4.15 14.47
N LEU A 8 5.35 4.60 13.37
CA LEU A 8 4.64 5.24 12.26
C LEU A 8 4.58 4.27 11.08
N LEU A 9 3.38 4.00 10.59
CA LEU A 9 3.10 3.14 9.45
C LEU A 9 2.39 3.95 8.38
N GLY A 10 2.67 3.68 7.12
CA GLY A 10 1.99 4.37 6.04
C GLY A 10 2.12 3.67 4.68
N GLU A 11 1.21 4.04 3.80
CA GLU A 11 1.22 3.63 2.40
C GLU A 11 1.09 4.84 1.48
N SER A 12 1.66 4.73 0.28
CA SER A 12 1.46 5.71 -0.78
C SER A 12 0.06 5.58 -1.36
N GLY A 13 -0.46 6.69 -1.89
CA GLY A 13 -1.53 6.61 -2.88
C GLY A 13 -1.07 5.87 -4.15
N PHE A 14 -2.00 5.64 -5.06
CA PHE A 14 -1.67 5.04 -6.36
C PHE A 14 -0.72 5.96 -7.14
N CYS A 15 0.36 5.39 -7.67
CA CYS A 15 1.24 6.14 -8.55
C CYS A 15 0.49 6.43 -9.86
N ARG A 16 0.20 7.71 -10.11
CA ARG A 16 -0.53 8.17 -11.31
C ARG A 16 0.29 8.02 -12.61
N PHE A 17 1.60 7.84 -12.47
CA PHE A 17 2.55 7.72 -13.59
C PHE A 17 3.53 6.55 -13.37
N PRO A 18 3.02 5.29 -13.32
CA PRO A 18 3.85 4.12 -13.01
C PRO A 18 4.95 3.91 -14.07
N HIS A 19 4.63 4.21 -15.34
CA HIS A 19 5.58 4.21 -16.46
C HIS A 19 6.74 5.22 -16.36
N LEU A 20 6.72 6.14 -15.40
CA LEU A 20 7.82 7.08 -15.13
C LEU A 20 8.58 6.74 -13.85
N ASN A 21 8.15 5.71 -13.12
CA ASN A 21 8.80 5.28 -11.89
C ASN A 21 9.49 3.94 -12.11
N GLU A 22 10.79 3.98 -12.41
CA GLU A 22 11.63 2.78 -12.63
C GLU A 22 11.68 1.83 -11.43
N ARG A 23 11.23 2.28 -10.24
CA ARG A 23 11.18 1.48 -9.01
C ARG A 23 9.88 0.71 -8.85
N LEU A 24 8.84 1.06 -9.62
CA LEU A 24 7.56 0.35 -9.61
C LEU A 24 7.57 -0.68 -10.75
N GLY A 25 7.81 -1.94 -10.40
CA GLY A 25 7.84 -3.06 -11.34
C GLY A 25 6.47 -3.51 -11.84
N TRP A 26 5.42 -2.69 -11.70
CA TRP A 26 4.06 -3.05 -12.11
C TRP A 26 3.69 -2.27 -13.37
N GLN A 27 3.47 -2.98 -14.48
CA GLN A 27 2.97 -2.41 -15.74
C GLN A 27 1.48 -2.09 -15.63
N LEU A 28 1.14 -1.06 -14.86
CA LEU A 28 -0.20 -0.47 -14.89
C LEU A 28 -0.40 0.25 -16.24
N PRO A 29 -1.46 -0.07 -17.01
CA PRO A 29 -1.79 0.67 -18.22
C PRO A 29 -1.92 2.17 -17.94
N ARG A 30 -1.31 2.99 -18.81
CA ARG A 30 -1.16 4.44 -18.63
C ARG A 30 -2.49 5.19 -18.51
N ASP A 31 -3.44 4.78 -19.33
CA ASP A 31 -4.81 5.28 -19.39
C ASP A 31 -5.57 5.06 -18.09
N ILE A 32 -5.37 3.91 -17.45
CA ILE A 32 -6.00 3.57 -16.16
C ILE A 32 -5.32 4.31 -15.00
N ALA A 33 -3.99 4.37 -14.97
CA ALA A 33 -3.26 5.10 -13.93
C ALA A 33 -3.61 6.60 -13.89
N GLN A 34 -3.96 7.19 -15.04
CA GLN A 34 -4.28 8.62 -15.13
C GLN A 34 -5.74 8.95 -14.81
N SER A 35 -6.66 8.00 -14.93
CA SER A 35 -8.11 8.18 -14.75
C SER A 35 -8.75 6.98 -14.04
N PRO A 36 -8.42 6.73 -12.76
CA PRO A 36 -8.99 5.60 -11.99
C PRO A 36 -10.51 5.69 -11.78
N ASP A 37 -11.09 6.89 -11.92
CA ASP A 37 -12.55 7.12 -11.81
C ASP A 37 -13.29 6.84 -13.13
N ALA A 38 -12.57 6.62 -14.24
CA ALA A 38 -13.16 6.37 -15.57
C ALA A 38 -13.36 4.87 -15.86
N VAL A 39 -12.91 4.00 -14.97
CA VAL A 39 -13.07 2.55 -15.09
C VAL A 39 -14.46 2.20 -14.56
N ALA A 40 -15.40 1.90 -15.47
CA ALA A 40 -16.81 1.67 -15.15
C ALA A 40 -17.03 0.43 -14.26
N ASP A 41 -16.11 -0.53 -14.33
CA ASP A 41 -16.06 -1.69 -13.45
C ASP A 41 -14.73 -1.68 -12.70
N TRP A 42 -14.78 -1.37 -11.41
CA TRP A 42 -13.70 -1.75 -10.50
C TRP A 42 -13.70 -3.27 -10.38
N ASP A 43 -13.07 -3.94 -11.34
CA ASP A 43 -12.82 -5.38 -11.22
C ASP A 43 -12.01 -5.61 -9.93
N SER A 44 -12.49 -6.52 -9.08
CA SER A 44 -11.82 -6.87 -7.81
C SER A 44 -10.37 -7.28 -8.04
N GLU A 45 -10.06 -7.92 -9.18
CA GLU A 45 -8.69 -8.27 -9.54
C GLU A 45 -7.81 -7.02 -9.75
N TRP A 46 -8.37 -5.91 -10.26
CA TRP A 46 -7.65 -4.65 -10.44
C TRP A 46 -7.43 -3.93 -9.11
N ALA A 47 -8.45 -3.87 -8.26
CA ALA A 47 -8.34 -3.26 -6.94
C ALA A 47 -7.24 -3.95 -6.10
N GLU A 48 -7.16 -5.29 -6.18
CA GLU A 48 -6.09 -6.05 -5.56
C GLU A 48 -4.71 -5.75 -6.16
N GLN A 49 -4.58 -5.73 -7.49
CA GLN A 49 -3.31 -5.42 -8.15
C GLN A 49 -2.83 -3.99 -7.86
N ALA A 50 -3.74 -3.02 -7.89
CA ALA A 50 -3.44 -1.64 -7.57
C ALA A 50 -3.00 -1.51 -6.10
N ASN A 51 -3.68 -2.17 -5.16
CA ASN A 51 -3.29 -2.20 -3.75
C ASN A 51 -1.93 -2.87 -3.54
N ARG A 52 -1.61 -3.92 -4.30
CA ARG A 52 -0.28 -4.57 -4.28
C ARG A 52 0.82 -3.66 -4.79
N ALA A 53 0.54 -2.76 -5.72
CA ALA A 53 1.51 -1.82 -6.28
C ALA A 53 1.84 -0.61 -5.39
N LYS A 54 1.16 -0.42 -4.24
CA LYS A 54 1.42 0.69 -3.32
C LYS A 54 2.77 0.52 -2.59
N GLN A 55 3.57 1.57 -2.58
CA GLN A 55 4.75 1.65 -1.73
C GLN A 55 4.29 1.80 -0.27
N ARG A 56 4.99 1.14 0.66
CA ARG A 56 4.66 1.16 2.08
C ARG A 56 5.90 1.44 2.91
N PHE A 57 5.71 1.93 4.12
CA PHE A 57 6.82 2.15 5.05
C PHE A 57 6.41 1.90 6.50
N ILE A 58 7.42 1.59 7.30
CA ILE A 58 7.37 1.59 8.76
C ILE A 58 8.57 2.40 9.28
N GLU A 59 8.31 3.29 10.21
CA GLU A 59 9.31 4.01 10.99
C GLU A 59 9.16 3.65 12.46
N LYS A 60 10.25 3.20 13.07
CA LYS A 60 10.28 2.73 14.46
C LYS A 60 11.70 2.83 15.01
N ASP A 61 11.83 3.34 16.23
CA ASP A 61 13.09 3.40 16.98
C ASP A 61 14.26 4.02 16.18
N GLY A 62 14.00 5.09 15.42
CA GLY A 62 15.02 5.79 14.62
C GLY A 62 15.37 5.10 13.30
N TRP A 63 14.66 4.03 12.93
CA TRP A 63 14.83 3.33 11.66
C TRP A 63 13.60 3.49 10.79
N LYS A 64 13.81 3.52 9.48
CA LYS A 64 12.72 3.48 8.51
C LYS A 64 12.99 2.45 7.44
N LEU A 65 12.02 1.57 7.24
CA LEU A 65 11.98 0.63 6.14
C LEU A 65 10.98 1.13 5.10
N VAL A 66 11.39 1.19 3.85
CA VAL A 66 10.52 1.44 2.69
C VAL A 66 10.43 0.17 1.87
N ARG A 67 9.20 -0.29 1.63
CA ARG A 67 8.87 -1.43 0.78
C ARG A 67 8.28 -0.94 -0.53
N SER A 68 8.99 -1.20 -1.61
CA SER A 68 8.61 -0.87 -2.98
C SER A 68 8.23 -2.15 -3.73
N PRO A 69 6.95 -2.34 -4.08
CA PRO A 69 6.51 -3.52 -4.80
C PRO A 69 7.16 -3.66 -6.17
N HIS A 70 7.65 -4.86 -6.49
CA HIS A 70 8.32 -5.13 -7.75
C HIS A 70 8.00 -6.54 -8.27
N GLU A 71 7.96 -6.70 -9.60
CA GLU A 71 7.56 -7.94 -10.29
C GLU A 71 8.40 -9.16 -9.91
N SER A 72 9.69 -8.95 -9.65
CA SER A 72 10.63 -10.01 -9.22
C SER A 72 10.65 -10.25 -7.70
N GLY A 73 9.77 -9.62 -6.94
CA GLY A 73 9.78 -9.58 -5.48
C GLY A 73 10.11 -8.18 -4.96
N ASP A 74 9.55 -7.85 -3.80
CA ASP A 74 9.58 -6.49 -3.27
C ASP A 74 11.01 -6.02 -2.94
N LEU A 75 11.25 -4.73 -3.21
CA LEU A 75 12.50 -4.06 -2.88
C LEU A 75 12.36 -3.42 -1.51
N HIS A 76 13.36 -3.66 -0.66
CA HIS A 76 13.44 -3.10 0.68
C HIS A 76 14.63 -2.15 0.77
N GLU A 77 14.35 -0.89 1.12
CA GLU A 77 15.36 0.12 1.44
C GLU A 77 15.27 0.43 2.94
N LEU A 78 16.41 0.48 3.62
CA LEU A 78 16.47 0.75 5.06
C LEU A 78 17.30 2.00 5.33
N PHE A 79 16.76 2.91 6.13
CA PHE A 79 17.41 4.16 6.51
C PHE A 79 17.52 4.27 8.03
N ASN A 80 18.69 4.71 8.50
CA ASN A 80 18.88 5.11 9.90
C ASN A 80 18.62 6.61 9.99
N LEU A 81 17.47 6.99 10.56
CA LEU A 81 17.04 8.39 10.63
C LEU A 81 17.83 9.22 11.65
N ASP A 82 18.44 8.59 12.65
CA ASP A 82 19.31 9.28 13.61
C ASP A 82 20.61 9.77 12.93
N LEU A 83 21.13 9.01 11.97
CA LEU A 83 22.37 9.31 11.24
C LEU A 83 22.12 9.96 9.87
N ASP A 84 20.98 9.68 9.26
CA ASP A 84 20.59 10.16 7.94
C ASP A 84 19.09 10.53 7.90
N PRO A 85 18.70 11.67 8.51
CA PRO A 85 17.33 12.16 8.46
C PRO A 85 16.83 12.46 7.03
N GLY A 86 17.73 12.51 6.06
CA GLY A 86 17.42 12.80 4.66
C GLY A 86 17.23 11.56 3.78
N GLU A 87 17.28 10.35 4.35
CA GLU A 87 17.03 9.08 3.62
C GLU A 87 17.89 8.93 2.36
N ARG A 88 19.16 9.35 2.44
CA ARG A 88 20.09 9.40 1.30
C ARG A 88 20.88 8.12 1.12
N ARG A 89 21.07 7.36 2.19
CA ARG A 89 21.88 6.13 2.20
C ARG A 89 21.02 4.95 2.62
N ASP A 90 20.72 4.11 1.64
CA ASP A 90 20.21 2.77 1.90
C ASP A 90 21.30 1.91 2.58
N VAL A 91 20.95 1.35 3.73
CA VAL A 91 21.80 0.46 4.53
C VAL A 91 21.16 -0.93 4.73
N ALA A 92 20.16 -1.30 3.91
CA ALA A 92 19.46 -2.58 4.02
C ALA A 92 20.40 -3.79 3.96
N ALA A 93 21.37 -3.77 3.04
CA ALA A 93 22.36 -4.85 2.91
C ALA A 93 23.31 -4.96 4.11
N GLU A 94 23.50 -3.87 4.87
CA GLU A 94 24.36 -3.82 6.06
C GLU A 94 23.62 -4.29 7.33
N HIS A 95 22.27 -4.23 7.33
CA HIS A 95 21.43 -4.55 8.49
C HIS A 95 20.25 -5.47 8.14
N PRO A 96 20.50 -6.71 7.64
CA PRO A 96 19.44 -7.63 7.23
C PRO A 96 18.47 -8.01 8.35
N ASP A 97 18.95 -8.11 9.59
CA ASP A 97 18.12 -8.43 10.75
C ASP A 97 17.07 -7.32 11.02
N ARG A 98 17.46 -6.05 10.84
CA ARG A 98 16.56 -4.91 11.00
C ARG A 98 15.53 -4.84 9.88
N VAL A 99 15.95 -5.17 8.65
CA VAL A 99 15.02 -5.32 7.52
C VAL A 99 13.97 -6.38 7.84
N GLN A 100 14.39 -7.56 8.30
CA GLN A 100 13.47 -8.66 8.59
C GLN A 100 12.48 -8.32 9.71
N GLU A 101 12.95 -7.70 10.81
CA GLU A 101 12.11 -7.28 11.93
C GLU A 101 11.03 -6.29 11.49
N LEU A 102 11.44 -5.21 10.83
CA LEU A 102 10.52 -4.16 10.40
C LEU A 102 9.58 -4.64 9.27
N ALA A 103 10.07 -5.49 8.37
CA ALA A 103 9.24 -6.08 7.32
C ALA A 103 8.12 -6.94 7.90
N ALA A 104 8.41 -7.76 8.91
CA ALA A 104 7.40 -8.58 9.58
C ALA A 104 6.33 -7.74 10.29
N GLU A 105 6.73 -6.63 10.93
CA GLU A 105 5.77 -5.69 11.53
C GLU A 105 4.91 -4.98 10.48
N LEU A 106 5.52 -4.61 9.35
CA LEU A 106 4.81 -4.00 8.23
C LEU A 106 3.82 -4.99 7.59
N ASP A 107 4.20 -6.25 7.42
CA ASP A 107 3.33 -7.32 6.92
C ASP A 107 2.12 -7.53 7.83
N ALA A 108 2.32 -7.59 9.14
CA ALA A 108 1.23 -7.72 10.10
C ALA A 108 0.23 -6.55 10.03
N TRP A 109 0.72 -5.32 9.81
CA TRP A 109 -0.14 -4.16 9.60
C TRP A 109 -0.92 -4.24 8.29
N ILE A 110 -0.29 -4.68 7.19
CA ILE A 110 -0.95 -4.85 5.89
C ILE A 110 -2.06 -5.90 5.98
N GLU A 111 -1.78 -7.05 6.59
CA GLU A 111 -2.77 -8.13 6.79
C GLU A 111 -3.96 -7.67 7.62
N ALA A 112 -3.71 -6.89 8.68
CA ALA A 112 -4.77 -6.31 9.51
C ALA A 112 -5.63 -5.29 8.73
N GLY A 113 -5.02 -4.48 7.86
CA GLY A 113 -5.70 -3.49 7.02
C GLY A 113 -6.56 -4.14 5.93
N ILE A 114 -5.99 -5.10 5.18
CA ILE A 114 -6.71 -5.85 4.14
C ILE A 114 -7.87 -6.65 4.75
N GLY A 115 -7.67 -7.27 5.91
CA GLY A 115 -8.74 -7.99 6.62
C GLY A 115 -9.86 -7.08 7.11
N ALA A 116 -9.55 -5.84 7.50
CA ALA A 116 -10.54 -4.85 7.91
C ALA A 116 -11.31 -4.25 6.72
N GLU A 117 -10.64 -3.98 5.59
CA GLU A 117 -11.24 -3.43 4.38
C GLU A 117 -12.17 -4.44 3.70
N THR A 118 -11.73 -5.70 3.56
CA THR A 118 -12.57 -6.81 3.04
C THR A 118 -13.80 -7.07 3.91
N ALA A 119 -13.63 -7.11 5.25
CA ALA A 119 -14.75 -7.27 6.17
C ALA A 119 -15.68 -6.04 6.23
N ALA A 120 -15.17 -4.83 5.99
CA ALA A 120 -15.99 -3.62 5.91
C ALA A 120 -16.76 -3.54 4.59
N MET A 121 -16.14 -3.87 3.45
CA MET A 121 -16.82 -3.93 2.16
C MET A 121 -17.90 -5.02 2.14
N SER A 122 -17.61 -6.21 2.69
CA SER A 122 -18.61 -7.29 2.82
C SER A 122 -19.82 -6.88 3.66
N ARG A 123 -19.65 -6.06 4.71
CA ARG A 123 -20.76 -5.52 5.52
C ARG A 123 -21.47 -4.32 4.87
N THR A 124 -20.79 -3.59 3.99
CA THR A 124 -21.38 -2.43 3.31
C THR A 124 -22.20 -2.87 2.10
N LEU A 125 -21.84 -4.01 1.50
CA LEU A 125 -22.58 -4.71 0.44
C LEU A 125 -23.63 -5.69 1.00
N ASP A 126 -24.09 -5.49 2.24
CA ASP A 126 -25.20 -6.28 2.79
C ASP A 126 -26.48 -6.07 1.94
N ASP A 127 -27.34 -7.09 1.89
CA ASP A 127 -28.48 -7.21 0.98
C ASP A 127 -29.42 -5.98 0.99
N GLU A 128 -29.51 -5.26 2.11
CA GLU A 128 -30.30 -4.04 2.26
C GLU A 128 -29.76 -2.85 1.43
N ALA A 129 -28.43 -2.71 1.33
CA ALA A 129 -27.83 -1.67 0.50
C ALA A 129 -28.06 -1.95 -0.99
N LYS A 130 -28.02 -3.22 -1.38
CA LYS A 130 -28.32 -3.66 -2.74
C LYS A 130 -29.80 -3.45 -3.08
N GLU A 131 -30.71 -3.80 -2.17
CA GLU A 131 -32.16 -3.62 -2.32
C GLU A 131 -32.55 -2.12 -2.37
N GLN A 132 -31.85 -1.26 -1.62
CA GLN A 132 -32.02 0.19 -1.73
C GLN A 132 -31.56 0.76 -3.08
N LEU A 133 -30.45 0.26 -3.63
CA LEU A 133 -29.93 0.71 -4.93
C LEU A 133 -30.82 0.25 -6.10
N GLU A 134 -31.38 -0.95 -6.02
CA GLU A 134 -32.39 -1.46 -6.96
C GLU A 134 -33.68 -0.63 -6.89
N ASN A 135 -34.18 -0.32 -5.69
CA ASN A 135 -35.38 0.52 -5.51
C ASN A 135 -35.20 1.96 -6.01
N LEU A 136 -33.97 2.49 -5.99
CA LEU A 136 -33.65 3.81 -6.52
C LEU A 136 -33.39 3.80 -8.05
N GLY A 137 -33.41 2.63 -8.69
CA GLY A 137 -33.23 2.49 -10.14
C GLY A 137 -31.80 2.70 -10.64
N TYR A 138 -30.80 2.62 -9.75
CA TYR A 138 -29.38 2.73 -10.11
C TYR A 138 -28.78 1.40 -10.60
N LEU A 139 -29.50 0.30 -10.42
CA LEU A 139 -29.24 -0.99 -11.05
C LEU A 139 -30.38 -1.26 -12.04
N GLY A 140 -30.14 -1.07 -13.34
CA GLY A 140 -31.14 -1.26 -14.39
C GLY A 140 -30.49 -1.55 -15.76
N ASP A 141 -30.85 -2.72 -16.29
CA ASP A 141 -30.45 -3.43 -17.55
C ASP A 141 -29.10 -3.12 -18.22
#